data_AF-A0A3P6GYG7-F1
#
_entry.id   AF-A0A3P6GYG7-F1
#
_cell.length_a   1.000
_cell.length_b   1.000
_cell.length_c   1.000
_cell.angle_alpha   90.00
_cell.angle_beta   90.00
_cell.angle_gamma   90.00
#
_symmetry.space_group_name_H-M   'P 1'
#
loop_
_entity.id
_entity.type
_entity.pdbx_description
1 polymer ?
#
loop_
_entity_poly.entity_id
_entity_poly.type
_entity_poly.pdbx_seq_one_letter_code
_entity_poly.pdbx_strand_id
1 'polypeptide(L)'
;MPSQTLNVLNPMRESPLEVLEDTDLAGPLVFCLIFGGTLLLAGKVHFNYIYGIGLLGCLGMYILLSLMTPDGVAPTCVVSVLGYCMLPMCLLSTIGIVFSLESIVGVVLTTFIVLWSAMSSSKLFVRALNMQKQQFLVGYPCALVYAVFALLTVF
;
A
#
# COMPACT_ATOMS: atom_id res chain seq x y z
N MET A 1 37.84 7.98 -0.07
CA MET A 1 36.91 6.90 -0.44
C MET A 1 36.71 6.02 0.79
N PRO A 2 35.67 6.28 1.63
CA PRO A 2 34.49 5.42 1.66
C PRO A 2 33.21 6.12 2.20
N SER A 3 32.75 7.22 1.57
CA SER A 3 31.50 7.90 1.97
C SER A 3 30.30 7.65 1.04
N GLN A 4 30.50 6.94 -0.08
CA GLN A 4 29.41 6.57 -0.99
C GLN A 4 28.61 5.33 -0.55
N THR A 5 29.11 4.58 0.44
CA THR A 5 28.47 3.36 0.96
C THR A 5 27.28 3.65 1.89
N LEU A 6 27.16 4.87 2.41
CA LEU A 6 26.07 5.30 3.31
C LEU A 6 24.83 5.84 2.57
N ASN A 7 24.85 5.89 1.23
CA ASN A 7 23.71 6.36 0.43
C ASN A 7 22.75 5.22 0.00
N VAL A 8 23.03 3.99 0.44
CA VAL A 8 22.14 2.82 0.31
C VAL A 8 21.17 2.72 1.51
N LEU A 9 21.44 3.48 2.57
CA LEU A 9 20.62 3.60 3.77
C LEU A 9 19.67 4.80 3.69
N ASN A 10 19.28 5.24 2.49
CA ASN A 10 18.33 6.34 2.33
C ASN A 10 16.88 5.81 2.45
N PRO A 11 16.19 6.03 3.59
CA PRO A 11 14.78 5.64 3.81
C PRO A 11 13.79 6.48 2.98
N MET A 12 14.30 7.28 2.03
CA MET A 12 13.60 8.25 1.19
C MET A 12 14.21 8.29 -0.24
N ARG A 13 14.80 7.18 -0.72
CA ARG A 13 15.31 7.11 -2.10
C ARG A 13 14.15 6.83 -3.05
N GLU A 14 13.73 7.89 -3.74
CA GLU A 14 13.42 7.89 -5.17
C GLU A 14 12.94 6.52 -5.71
N SER A 15 11.65 6.20 -5.58
CA SER A 15 10.99 5.65 -6.75
C SER A 15 10.69 6.86 -7.63
N PRO A 16 11.47 7.10 -8.69
CA PRO A 16 11.32 8.30 -9.49
C PRO A 16 9.93 8.26 -10.11
N LEU A 17 9.36 9.44 -10.28
CA LEU A 17 8.20 9.71 -11.16
C LEU A 17 8.36 9.05 -12.55
N GLU A 18 9.58 8.67 -12.93
CA GLU A 18 9.98 7.91 -14.12
C GLU A 18 9.51 6.44 -14.14
N VAL A 19 9.28 5.79 -12.98
CA VAL A 19 8.62 4.44 -12.92
C VAL A 19 7.10 4.56 -13.00
N LEU A 20 6.54 5.77 -12.86
CA LEU A 20 5.13 6.04 -13.11
C LEU A 20 4.84 6.14 -14.62
N GLU A 21 5.87 6.38 -15.46
CA GLU A 21 5.77 6.40 -16.92
C GLU A 21 5.80 4.99 -17.54
N ASP A 22 6.55 4.04 -16.96
CA ASP A 22 6.43 2.61 -17.27
C ASP A 22 5.22 2.02 -16.53
N THR A 23 4.03 2.25 -17.09
CA THR A 23 2.73 1.78 -16.55
C THR A 23 2.61 0.25 -16.62
N ASP A 24 3.41 -0.48 -15.86
CA ASP A 24 3.33 -1.93 -15.73
C ASP A 24 2.49 -2.29 -14.50
N LEU A 25 1.21 -2.61 -14.75
CA LEU A 25 0.28 -3.17 -13.75
C LEU A 25 0.81 -4.44 -13.07
N ALA A 26 1.84 -5.06 -13.65
CA ALA A 26 2.46 -6.29 -13.19
C ALA A 26 3.02 -6.16 -11.76
N GLY A 27 3.66 -5.05 -11.40
CA GLY A 27 4.25 -4.88 -10.06
C GLY A 27 3.23 -4.97 -8.92
N PRO A 28 2.25 -4.06 -8.86
CA PRO A 28 1.11 -4.11 -7.94
C PRO A 28 0.40 -5.46 -7.91
N LEU A 29 0.20 -6.10 -9.07
CA LEU A 29 -0.49 -7.37 -9.18
C LEU A 29 0.34 -8.53 -8.59
N VAL A 30 1.65 -8.53 -8.82
CA VAL A 30 2.57 -9.51 -8.21
C VAL A 30 2.61 -9.34 -6.70
N PHE A 31 2.66 -8.12 -6.16
CA PHE A 31 2.60 -7.91 -4.70
C PHE A 31 1.27 -8.39 -4.11
N CYS A 32 0.15 -8.15 -4.79
CA CYS A 32 -1.16 -8.64 -4.38
C CYS A 32 -1.22 -10.19 -4.40
N LEU A 33 -0.63 -10.83 -5.42
CA LEU A 33 -0.54 -12.28 -5.50
C LEU A 33 0.37 -12.87 -4.42
N ILE A 34 1.50 -12.25 -4.12
CA ILE A 34 2.39 -12.68 -3.04
C ILE A 34 1.65 -12.57 -1.70
N PHE A 35 1.00 -11.43 -1.43
CA PHE A 35 0.20 -11.23 -0.23
C PHE A 35 -0.92 -12.30 -0.11
N GLY A 36 -1.71 -12.48 -1.17
CA GLY A 36 -2.76 -13.50 -1.22
C GLY A 36 -2.21 -14.93 -1.08
N GLY A 37 -1.03 -15.21 -1.65
CA GLY A 37 -0.33 -16.48 -1.51
C GLY A 37 0.12 -16.74 -0.08
N THR A 38 0.66 -15.72 0.61
CA THR A 38 1.03 -15.83 2.04
C THR A 38 -0.18 -16.09 2.94
N LEU A 39 -1.31 -15.43 2.67
CA LEU A 39 -2.57 -15.66 3.36
C LEU A 39 -3.13 -17.07 3.11
N LEU A 40 -3.01 -17.57 1.87
CA LEU A 40 -3.43 -18.91 1.49
C LEU A 40 -2.58 -19.98 2.20
N LEU A 41 -1.26 -19.77 2.29
CA LEU A 41 -0.33 -20.60 3.07
C LEU A 41 -0.64 -20.58 4.57
N ALA A 42 -1.11 -19.44 5.10
CA ALA A 42 -1.59 -19.32 6.48
C ALA A 42 -2.97 -20.01 6.71
N GLY A 43 -3.56 -20.64 5.69
CA GLY A 43 -4.83 -21.36 5.78
C GLY A 43 -6.09 -20.47 5.68
N LYS A 44 -5.93 -19.17 5.43
CA LYS A 44 -7.03 -18.21 5.34
C LYS A 44 -7.41 -17.96 3.88
N VAL A 45 -8.29 -18.80 3.36
CA VAL A 45 -8.72 -18.76 1.95
C VAL A 45 -9.80 -17.70 1.74
N HIS A 46 -9.37 -16.44 1.71
CA HIS A 46 -10.21 -15.28 1.41
C HIS A 46 -9.78 -14.59 0.11
N PHE A 47 -9.38 -15.36 -0.91
CA PHE A 47 -8.87 -14.83 -2.19
C PHE A 47 -9.88 -13.87 -2.86
N ASN A 48 -11.17 -14.21 -2.80
CA ASN A 48 -12.23 -13.34 -3.32
C ASN A 48 -12.38 -12.02 -2.52
N TYR A 49 -12.10 -12.02 -1.21
CA TYR A 49 -12.16 -10.80 -0.40
C TYR A 49 -10.99 -9.87 -0.72
N ILE A 50 -9.79 -10.40 -0.88
CA ILE A 50 -8.60 -9.61 -1.25
C ILE A 50 -8.85 -8.93 -2.60
N TYR A 51 -9.33 -9.69 -3.59
CA TYR A 51 -9.64 -9.15 -4.90
C TYR A 51 -10.80 -8.15 -4.86
N GLY A 52 -11.92 -8.49 -4.19
CA GLY A 52 -13.10 -7.64 -4.11
C GLY A 52 -12.85 -6.34 -3.35
N ILE A 53 -12.26 -6.42 -2.15
CA ILE A 53 -11.94 -5.25 -1.32
C ILE A 53 -10.82 -4.43 -1.96
N GLY A 54 -9.82 -5.07 -2.59
CA GLY A 54 -8.77 -4.37 -3.34
C GLY A 54 -9.32 -3.58 -4.52
N LEU A 55 -10.18 -4.21 -5.33
CA LEU A 55 -10.83 -3.53 -6.45
C LEU A 55 -11.75 -2.39 -5.96
N LEU A 56 -12.55 -2.65 -4.92
CA LEU A 56 -13.43 -1.65 -4.32
C LEU A 56 -12.65 -0.48 -3.71
N GLY A 57 -11.51 -0.75 -3.06
CA GLY A 57 -10.62 0.25 -2.49
C GLY A 57 -9.97 1.12 -3.56
N CYS A 58 -9.45 0.51 -4.63
CA CYS A 58 -8.91 1.23 -5.79
C CYS A 58 -9.99 2.08 -6.48
N LEU A 59 -11.18 1.53 -6.69
CA LEU A 59 -12.31 2.25 -7.29
C LEU A 59 -12.77 3.41 -6.40
N GLY A 60 -12.88 3.19 -5.10
CA GLY A 60 -13.23 4.21 -4.12
C GLY A 60 -12.22 5.36 -4.12
N MET A 61 -10.92 5.05 -4.10
CA MET A 61 -9.85 6.04 -4.18
C MET A 61 -9.86 6.79 -5.51
N TYR A 62 -10.09 6.09 -6.63
CA TYR A 62 -10.22 6.71 -7.95
C TYR A 62 -11.37 7.71 -7.98
N ILE A 63 -12.56 7.35 -7.49
CA ILE A 63 -13.71 8.26 -7.43
C ILE A 63 -13.38 9.47 -6.54
N LEU A 64 -12.80 9.25 -5.36
CA LEU A 64 -12.49 10.32 -4.42
C LEU A 64 -11.50 11.32 -5.01
N LEU A 65 -10.42 10.83 -5.63
CA LEU A 65 -9.41 11.68 -6.28
C LEU A 65 -9.97 12.38 -7.52
N SER A 66 -10.83 11.71 -8.30
CA SER A 66 -11.50 12.29 -9.46
C SER A 66 -12.48 13.42 -9.07
N LEU A 67 -13.09 13.33 -7.88
CA LEU A 67 -13.91 14.42 -7.33
C LEU A 67 -13.09 15.59 -6.77
N MET A 68 -11.83 15.35 -6.40
CA MET A 68 -10.95 16.36 -5.81
C MET A 68 -10.18 17.15 -6.87
N THR A 69 -9.83 16.53 -8.00
CA THR A 69 -9.07 17.17 -9.08
C THR A 69 -9.93 17.44 -10.32
N PRO A 70 -9.89 18.66 -10.88
CA PRO A 70 -10.67 19.02 -12.08
C PRO A 70 -10.24 18.25 -13.35
N ASP A 71 -8.98 17.82 -13.44
CA ASP A 71 -8.43 17.06 -14.57
C ASP A 71 -8.65 15.53 -14.49
N GLY A 72 -9.28 15.04 -13.41
CA GLY A 72 -9.37 13.62 -13.10
C GLY A 72 -8.02 12.98 -12.74
N VAL A 73 -8.04 11.70 -12.34
CA VAL A 73 -6.83 10.92 -12.05
C VAL A 73 -6.80 9.68 -12.92
N ALA A 74 -5.63 9.23 -13.39
CA ALA A 74 -5.53 7.96 -14.09
C ALA A 74 -5.81 6.79 -13.11
N PRO A 75 -6.69 5.82 -13.45
CA PRO A 75 -6.97 4.68 -12.57
C PRO A 75 -5.72 3.82 -12.34
N THR A 76 -4.84 3.73 -13.33
CA THR A 76 -3.53 3.09 -13.27
C THR A 76 -2.61 3.71 -12.22
N CYS A 77 -2.64 5.05 -12.06
CA CYS A 77 -1.87 5.74 -11.03
C CYS A 77 -2.34 5.33 -9.62
N VAL A 78 -3.66 5.23 -9.42
CA VAL A 78 -4.26 4.82 -8.13
C VAL A 78 -3.86 3.39 -7.77
N VAL A 79 -3.98 2.46 -8.73
CA VAL A 79 -3.62 1.05 -8.55
C VAL A 79 -2.12 0.90 -8.27
N SER A 80 -1.27 1.61 -9.01
CA SER A 80 0.18 1.56 -8.81
C SER A 80 0.59 2.10 -7.44
N VAL A 81 0.14 3.30 -7.07
CA VAL A 81 0.47 3.91 -5.77
C VAL A 81 0.00 3.04 -4.60
N LEU A 82 -1.24 2.53 -4.65
CA LEU A 82 -1.78 1.65 -3.61
C LEU A 82 -1.00 0.33 -3.52
N GLY A 83 -0.68 -0.27 -4.66
CA GLY A 83 0.03 -1.55 -4.74
C GLY A 83 1.48 -1.47 -4.27
N TYR A 84 2.24 -0.43 -4.66
CA TYR A 84 3.62 -0.27 -4.22
C TYR A 84 3.71 0.02 -2.71
N CYS A 85 2.78 0.81 -2.16
CA CYS A 85 2.69 1.03 -0.72
C CYS A 85 2.18 -0.20 0.06
N MET A 86 1.79 -1.28 -0.63
CA MET A 86 1.41 -2.55 -0.02
C MET A 86 2.63 -3.44 0.32
N LEU A 87 3.83 -3.12 -0.17
CA LEU A 87 5.05 -3.87 0.09
C LEU A 87 5.35 -4.10 1.60
N PRO A 88 5.23 -3.09 2.49
CA PRO A 88 5.40 -3.28 3.93
C PRO A 88 4.40 -4.28 4.53
N MET A 89 3.19 -4.34 3.98
CA MET A 89 2.15 -5.28 4.39
C MET A 89 2.44 -6.70 3.92
N CYS A 90 3.01 -6.88 2.73
CA CYS A 90 3.48 -8.19 2.27
C CYS A 90 4.54 -8.77 3.22
N LEU A 91 5.51 -7.95 3.64
CA LEU A 91 6.55 -8.36 4.60
C LEU A 91 5.94 -8.76 5.95
N LEU A 92 5.01 -7.96 6.46
CA LEU A 92 4.28 -8.27 7.70
C LEU A 92 3.55 -9.61 7.60
N SER A 93 2.86 -9.87 6.48
CA SER A 93 2.14 -11.12 6.24
C SER A 93 3.09 -12.33 6.20
N THR A 94 4.25 -12.21 5.57
CA THR A 94 5.26 -13.28 5.56
C THR A 94 5.80 -13.58 6.97
N ILE A 95 6.09 -12.54 7.76
CA ILE A 95 6.50 -12.70 9.17
C ILE A 95 5.38 -13.40 9.96
N GLY A 96 4.12 -13.10 9.63
CA GLY A 96 2.95 -13.68 10.27
C GLY A 96 2.72 -15.18 10.07
N ILE A 97 3.32 -15.76 9.03
CA ILE A 97 3.32 -17.21 8.83
C ILE A 97 4.24 -17.89 9.86
N VAL A 98 5.36 -17.26 10.21
CA VAL A 98 6.38 -17.83 11.11
C VAL A 98 6.06 -17.50 12.57
N PHE A 99 5.47 -16.34 12.83
CA PHE A 99 5.09 -15.86 14.16
C PHE A 99 3.61 -15.48 14.19
N SER A 100 2.83 -16.04 15.13
CA SER A 100 1.43 -15.64 15.30
C SER A 100 1.30 -14.14 15.59
N LEU A 101 0.55 -13.43 14.73
CA LEU A 101 0.23 -12.00 14.89
C LEU A 101 -0.78 -11.70 16.01
N GLU A 102 -1.33 -12.73 16.66
CA GLU A 102 -2.26 -12.60 17.78
C GLU A 102 -1.63 -11.97 19.04
N SER A 103 -0.31 -11.91 19.10
CA SER A 103 0.40 -11.22 20.19
C SER A 103 0.18 -9.71 20.15
N ILE A 104 0.19 -9.06 21.31
CA ILE A 104 0.14 -7.59 21.42
C ILE A 104 1.24 -6.95 20.56
N VAL A 105 2.42 -7.57 20.51
CA VAL A 105 3.54 -7.13 19.66
C VAL A 105 3.19 -7.20 18.17
N GLY A 106 2.53 -8.27 17.73
CA GLY A 106 2.04 -8.41 16.35
C GLY A 106 1.03 -7.33 15.98
N VAL A 107 0.07 -7.06 16.87
CA VAL A 107 -0.94 -6.00 16.66
C VAL A 107 -0.30 -4.61 16.59
N VAL A 108 0.61 -4.27 17.52
CA VAL A 108 1.31 -2.98 17.52
C VAL A 108 2.15 -2.79 16.26
N LEU A 109 2.88 -3.83 15.85
CA LEU A 109 3.67 -3.81 14.62
C LEU A 109 2.78 -3.62 13.39
N THR A 110 1.64 -4.30 13.34
CA THR A 110 0.65 -4.20 12.26
C THR A 110 0.10 -2.78 12.17
N THR A 111 -0.31 -2.18 13.28
CA THR A 111 -0.81 -0.80 13.31
C THR A 111 0.27 0.18 12.82
N PHE A 112 1.52 0.00 13.26
CA PHE A 112 2.62 0.86 12.82
C PHE A 112 2.86 0.76 11.31
N ILE A 113 2.84 -0.46 10.75
CA ILE A 113 3.00 -0.70 9.31
C ILE A 113 1.84 -0.11 8.51
N VAL A 114 0.60 -0.28 8.96
CA VAL A 114 -0.59 0.32 8.32
C VAL A 114 -0.52 1.85 8.31
N LEU A 115 -0.13 2.46 9.42
CA LEU A 115 0.04 3.91 9.49
C LEU A 115 1.17 4.37 8.56
N TRP A 116 2.28 3.63 8.53
CA TRP A 116 3.41 3.95 7.66
C TRP A 116 3.04 3.85 6.18
N SER A 117 2.36 2.77 5.76
CA SER A 117 1.90 2.60 4.38
C SER A 117 0.87 3.65 3.99
N ALA A 118 -0.07 3.97 4.87
CA ALA A 118 -1.07 5.01 4.64
C ALA A 118 -0.45 6.41 4.51
N MET A 119 0.50 6.75 5.38
CA MET A 119 1.24 8.02 5.28
C MET A 119 2.09 8.09 3.99
N SER A 120 2.71 6.98 3.59
CA SER A 120 3.49 6.90 2.34
C SER A 120 2.60 7.10 1.11
N SER A 121 1.48 6.37 1.03
CA SER A 121 0.52 6.44 -0.08
C SER A 121 -0.09 7.85 -0.21
N SER A 122 -0.52 8.43 0.92
CA SER A 122 -1.08 9.79 0.97
C SER A 122 -0.10 10.84 0.45
N LYS A 123 1.19 10.77 0.82
CA LYS A 123 2.22 11.69 0.31
C LYS A 123 2.46 11.53 -1.20
N LEU A 124 2.42 10.30 -1.72
CA LEU A 124 2.56 10.03 -3.15
C LEU A 124 1.38 10.61 -3.95
N PHE A 125 0.14 10.43 -3.48
CA PHE A 125 -1.03 11.04 -4.11
C PHE A 125 -0.99 12.57 -4.08
N VAL A 126 -0.60 13.17 -2.96
CA VAL A 126 -0.47 14.63 -2.85
C VAL A 126 0.57 15.19 -3.80
N ARG A 127 1.68 14.48 -4.03
CA ARG A 127 2.70 14.85 -5.02
C ARG A 127 2.19 14.66 -6.45
N ALA A 128 1.54 13.54 -6.74
CA ALA A 128 1.04 13.21 -8.07
C ALA A 128 -0.09 14.15 -8.54
N LEU A 129 -0.96 14.59 -7.63
CA LEU A 129 -2.09 15.50 -7.94
C LEU A 129 -1.83 16.96 -7.54
N ASN A 130 -0.64 17.29 -7.04
CA ASN A 130 -0.26 18.63 -6.56
C ASN A 130 -1.22 19.22 -5.48
N MET A 131 -1.82 18.35 -4.66
CA MET A 131 -2.84 18.72 -3.67
C MET A 131 -2.27 18.86 -2.25
N GLN A 132 -1.30 19.75 -2.06
CA GLN A 132 -0.57 19.94 -0.79
C GLN A 132 -1.46 20.18 0.44
N LYS A 133 -2.65 20.77 0.26
CA LYS A 133 -3.56 21.15 1.35
C LYS A 133 -4.53 20.04 1.79
N GLN A 134 -4.73 18.98 1.00
CA GLN A 134 -5.76 17.96 1.25
C GLN A 134 -5.21 16.57 1.64
N GLN A 135 -3.95 16.50 2.08
CA GLN A 135 -3.28 15.25 2.47
C GLN A 135 -4.10 14.42 3.49
N PHE A 136 -4.66 15.06 4.52
CA PHE A 136 -5.46 14.37 5.54
C PHE A 136 -6.75 13.75 4.98
N LEU A 137 -7.35 14.37 3.95
CA LEU A 137 -8.57 13.88 3.33
C LEU A 137 -8.31 12.59 2.54
N VAL A 138 -7.14 12.49 1.90
CA VAL A 138 -6.70 11.30 1.14
C VAL A 138 -6.11 10.23 2.07
N GLY A 139 -5.51 10.63 3.19
CA GLY A 139 -4.92 9.72 4.16
C GLY A 139 -5.95 8.81 4.86
N TYR A 140 -7.15 9.32 5.14
CA TYR A 140 -8.22 8.55 5.78
C TYR A 140 -8.68 7.32 4.96
N PRO A 141 -9.10 7.44 3.69
CA PRO A 141 -9.49 6.30 2.88
C PRO A 141 -8.31 5.35 2.61
N CYS A 142 -7.08 5.87 2.44
CA CYS A 142 -5.88 5.02 2.36
C CYS A 142 -5.70 4.16 3.62
N ALA A 143 -5.78 4.79 4.81
CA ALA A 143 -5.66 4.07 6.08
C ALA A 143 -6.75 3.02 6.25
N LEU A 144 -7.99 3.31 5.82
CA LEU A 144 -9.10 2.37 5.88
C LEU A 144 -8.85 1.15 4.99
N VAL A 145 -8.41 1.34 3.75
CA VAL A 145 -8.07 0.23 2.83
C VAL A 145 -6.97 -0.66 3.43
N TYR A 146 -5.86 -0.06 3.90
CA TYR A 146 -4.77 -0.83 4.51
C TYR A 146 -5.15 -1.48 5.84
N ALA A 147 -6.02 -0.85 6.64
CA ALA A 147 -6.52 -1.43 7.87
C ALA A 147 -7.37 -2.69 7.62
N VAL A 148 -8.20 -2.69 6.57
CA VAL A 148 -8.98 -3.88 6.20
C VAL A 148 -8.06 -5.02 5.75
N PHE A 149 -7.02 -4.73 4.95
CA PHE A 149 -6.02 -5.74 4.60
C PHE A 149 -5.28 -6.29 5.82
N ALA A 150 -4.93 -5.43 6.78
CA ALA A 150 -4.30 -5.85 8.03
C ALA A 150 -5.21 -6.75 8.86
N LEU A 151 -6.51 -6.43 8.91
CA LEU A 151 -7.50 -7.23 9.62
C LEU A 151 -7.60 -8.62 9.00
N LEU A 152 -7.56 -8.74 7.67
CA LEU A 152 -7.49 -10.04 6.97
C LEU A 152 -6.20 -10.81 7.24
N THR A 153 -5.07 -10.12 7.49
CA THR A 153 -3.80 -10.78 7.85
C THR A 153 -3.84 -11.31 9.28
N VAL A 154 -4.46 -10.58 10.21
CA VAL A 154 -4.53 -10.97 11.63
C VAL A 154 -5.62 -12.01 11.89
N PHE A 155 -6.84 -11.79 11.40
CA PHE A 155 -8.04 -12.62 11.64
C PHE A 155 -8.34 -13.57 10.51
#